data_AF-A0A1L3SWJ0-F1
#
_entry.id   AF-A0A1L3SWJ0-F1
#
_cell.length_a   1.000
_cell.length_b   1.000
_cell.length_c   1.000
_cell.angle_alpha   90.00
_cell.angle_beta   90.00
_cell.angle_gamma   90.00
#
_symmetry.space_group_name_H-M   'P 1'
#
loop_
_entity.id
_entity.type
_entity.pdbx_description
1 polymer ?
#
loop_
_entity_poly.entity_id
_entity_poly.type
_entity_poly.pdbx_seq_one_letter_code
_entity_poly.pdbx_strand_id
1 'polypeptide(L)' 'MAPQFDKALRKLLSEAGCELVRQGKGSHEIWRSPITAQNFAVPVGIPSRHTANAILRQAGLPKAF' A
#
# COMPACT_ATOMS: atom_id res chain seq x y z
N MET A 1 6.05 1.38 -20.84
CA MET A 1 6.06 0.87 -19.45
C MET A 1 5.24 1.85 -18.61
N ALA A 2 4.06 1.47 -18.11
CA ALA A 2 3.28 2.38 -17.27
C ALA A 2 4.04 2.63 -15.95
N PRO A 3 4.06 3.85 -15.39
CA PRO A 3 4.67 4.11 -14.10
C PRO A 3 3.96 3.28 -13.03
N GLN A 4 4.71 2.43 -12.34
CA GLN A 4 4.22 1.60 -11.25
C GLN A 4 4.56 2.23 -9.91
N PHE A 5 3.53 2.66 -9.18
CA PHE A 5 3.69 3.28 -7.86
C PHE A 5 3.81 2.24 -6.73
N ASP A 6 3.55 0.96 -7.01
CA ASP A 6 3.46 -0.07 -5.98
C ASP A 6 4.80 -0.39 -5.29
N LYS A 7 5.94 -0.26 -5.97
CA LYS A 7 7.27 -0.44 -5.33
C LYS A 7 7.57 0.66 -4.32
N ALA A 8 7.38 1.92 -4.73
CA ALA A 8 7.61 3.07 -3.86
C ALA A 8 6.61 3.09 -2.70
N LEU A 9 5.34 2.76 -2.98
CA LEU A 9 4.30 2.63 -1.95
C LEU A 9 4.66 1.57 -0.92
N ARG A 10 5.07 0.37 -1.33
CA ARG A 10 5.49 -0.69 -0.39
C ARG A 10 6.66 -0.27 0.47
N LYS A 11 7.63 0.45 -0.10
CA LYS A 11 8.75 1.00 0.67
C LYS A 11 8.26 1.94 1.79
N LEU A 12 7.39 2.89 1.46
CA LEU A 12 6.81 3.80 2.45
C LEU A 12 5.98 3.07 3.52
N LEU A 13 5.22 2.05 3.11
CA LEU A 13 4.44 1.22 4.04
C LEU A 13 5.36 0.47 5.00
N SER A 14 6.43 -0.16 4.51
CA SER A 14 7.40 -0.86 5.34
C SER A 14 8.18 0.09 6.26
N GLU A 15 8.58 1.27 5.78
CA GLU A 15 9.22 2.31 6.61
C GLU A 15 8.30 2.82 7.73
N ALA A 16 6.99 2.84 7.49
CA ALA A 16 5.97 3.14 8.49
C ALA A 16 5.67 1.96 9.44
N GLY A 17 6.35 0.82 9.29
CA GLY A 17 6.11 -0.38 10.09
C GLY A 17 4.84 -1.14 9.70
N CYS A 18 4.25 -0.89 8.53
CA CYS A 18 3.19 -1.74 8.02
C CYS A 18 3.76 -3.08 7.58
N GLU A 19 3.02 -4.15 7.87
CA GLU A 19 3.48 -5.52 7.63
C GLU A 19 2.58 -6.25 6.65
N LEU A 20 3.18 -7.04 5.76
CA LEU A 20 2.44 -7.94 4.89
C LEU A 20 1.89 -9.10 5.74
N VAL A 21 0.57 -9.16 5.90
CA VAL A 21 -0.11 -10.22 6.64
C VAL A 21 -0.22 -11.49 5.81
N ARG A 22 -0.64 -11.33 4.54
CA ARG A 22 -0.81 -12.45 3.60
C ARG A 22 -0.94 -11.98 2.17
N GLN A 23 -0.67 -12.89 1.23
CA GLN A 23 -1.10 -12.71 -0.16
C GLN A 23 -2.64 -12.87 -0.25
N GLY A 24 -3.27 -11.93 -0.93
CA GLY A 24 -4.69 -11.96 -1.29
C GLY A 24 -4.93 -12.80 -2.54
N LYS A 25 -6.14 -12.71 -3.11
CA LYS A 25 -6.48 -13.43 -4.34
C LYS A 25 -5.84 -12.73 -5.56
N GLY A 26 -5.05 -13.48 -6.32
CA GLY A 26 -4.38 -12.97 -7.52
C GLY A 26 -3.29 -11.95 -7.16
N SER A 27 -3.32 -10.80 -7.82
CA SER A 27 -2.28 -9.76 -7.70
C SER A 27 -2.58 -8.75 -6.59
N HIS A 28 -3.02 -9.21 -5.41
CA HIS A 28 -3.31 -8.36 -4.27
C HIS A 28 -2.60 -8.86 -3.03
N GLU A 29 -2.11 -7.93 -2.21
CA GLU A 29 -1.49 -8.19 -0.92
C GLU A 29 -2.34 -7.60 0.20
N ILE A 30 -2.42 -8.29 1.33
CA ILE A 30 -3.09 -7.77 2.53
C ILE A 30 -2.03 -7.31 3.50
N TRP A 31 -2.03 -6.02 3.79
CA TRP A 31 -1.11 -5.35 4.70
C TRP A 31 -1.85 -4.92 5.96
N ARG A 32 -1.14 -4.85 7.08
CA ARG A 32 -1.65 -4.31 8.35
C ARG A 32 -0.89 -3.06 8.71
N SER A 33 -1.61 -2.00 9.05
CA SER A 33 -1.01 -0.78 9.58
C SER A 33 -0.95 -0.85 11.11
N PRO A 34 0.21 -0.58 11.74
CA PRO A 34 0.30 -0.42 13.19
C PRO A 34 -0.34 0.90 13.66
N ILE A 35 -0.47 1.90 12.78
CA ILE A 35 -1.02 3.23 13.10
C ILE A 35 -2.53 3.17 13.24
N THR A 36 -3.21 2.54 12.29
CA THR A 36 -4.68 2.44 12.28
C THR A 36 -5.20 1.12 12.84
N ALA A 37 -4.29 0.18 13.17
CA ALA A 37 -4.58 -1.20 13.57
C ALA A 37 -5.47 -1.98 12.58
N GLN A 38 -5.59 -1.51 11.34
CA GLN A 38 -6.46 -2.07 10.31
C GLN A 38 -5.68 -2.79 9.22
N ASN A 39 -6.35 -3.78 8.63
CA ASN A 39 -5.87 -4.48 7.45
C ASN A 39 -6.42 -3.81 6.19
N PHE A 40 -5.59 -3.68 5.16
CA PHE A 40 -5.96 -3.08 3.89
C PHE A 40 -5.31 -3.85 2.72
N ALA A 41 -5.92 -3.74 1.54
CA ALA A 41 -5.46 -4.42 0.35
C ALA A 41 -4.58 -3.50 -0.51
N VAL A 42 -3.42 -4.00 -0.91
CA VAL A 42 -2.48 -3.32 -1.81
C VAL A 42 -2.42 -4.12 -3.13
N PRO A 43 -2.94 -3.58 -4.25
CA PRO A 43 -2.80 -4.23 -5.53
C PRO A 43 -1.36 -4.15 -6.03
N VAL A 44 -0.91 -5.20 -6.71
CA VAL A 44 0.35 -5.19 -7.45
C VAL A 44 0.13 -4.44 -8.77
N GLY A 45 1.06 -3.55 -9.09
CA GLY A 45 1.06 -2.85 -10.36
C GLY A 45 0.15 -1.63 -10.43
N ILE A 46 0.22 -0.75 -9.43
CA ILE A 46 -0.63 0.44 -9.31
C ILE A 46 -0.24 1.47 -10.38
N PRO A 47 -1.11 1.79 -11.36
CA PRO A 47 -0.80 2.74 -12.43
C PRO A 47 -1.11 4.20 -12.05
N SER A 48 -1.84 4.43 -10.95
CA SER A 48 -2.37 5.74 -10.57
C SER A 48 -1.87 6.20 -9.22
N ARG A 49 -1.30 7.42 -9.18
CA ARG A 49 -0.94 8.12 -7.94
C ARG A 49 -2.12 8.29 -6.98
N HIS A 50 -3.33 8.44 -7.51
CA HIS A 50 -4.53 8.63 -6.70
C HIS A 50 -4.83 7.37 -5.89
N THR A 51 -4.66 6.20 -6.50
CA THR A 51 -4.80 4.90 -5.82
C THR A 51 -3.72 4.71 -4.77
N ALA A 52 -2.45 5.03 -5.09
CA ALA A 52 -1.36 4.93 -4.13
C ALA A 52 -1.59 5.83 -2.90
N ASN A 53 -2.02 7.08 -3.13
CA ASN A 53 -2.36 8.01 -2.05
C ASN A 53 -3.59 7.59 -1.23
N ALA A 54 -4.57 6.94 -1.85
CA ALA A 54 -5.71 6.40 -1.13
C ALA A 54 -5.29 5.29 -0.17
N ILE A 55 -4.35 4.42 -0.60
CA ILE A 55 -3.78 3.35 0.25
C ILE A 55 -2.97 3.94 1.39
N LEU A 56 -2.12 4.95 1.15
CA LEU A 56 -1.41 5.66 2.23
C LEU A 56 -2.39 6.20 3.27
N ARG A 57 -3.47 6.83 2.83
CA ARG A 57 -4.51 7.33 3.73
C ARG A 57 -5.19 6.19 4.52
N GLN A 58 -5.45 5.04 3.92
CA GLN A 58 -5.98 3.86 4.64
C GLN A 58 -5.00 3.33 5.68
N ALA A 59 -3.70 3.39 5.40
CA ALA A 59 -2.64 3.04 6.34
C ALA A 59 -2.44 4.09 7.46
N GLY A 60 -3.11 5.25 7.38
CA GLY A 60 -2.95 6.36 8.32
C GLY A 60 -1.76 7.28 8.00
N LEU A 61 -1.23 7.23 6.78
CA LEU A 61 -0.07 7.98 6.32
C LEU A 61 -0.46 9.19 5.46
N PRO A 62 0.38 10.24 5.43
CA PRO A 62 0.21 11.37 4.52
C PRO A 62 0.37 10.94 3.05
N LYS A 63 -0.15 11.75 2.13
CA LYS A 63 0.04 11.56 0.69
C LYS A 63 1.51 11.74 0.31
N ALA A 64 2.00 10.94 -0.64
CA ALA A 64 3.39 10.97 -1.08
C ALA A 64 3.56 10.94 -2.62
N PHE A 65 2.47 10.86 -3.39
CA PHE A 65 2.45 10.74 -4.85
C PHE A 65 1.57 11.79 -5.54
#